data_AF-A0A9D3YEI6-F1
#
_entry.id   AF-A0A9D3YEI6-F1
#
_cell.length_a   1.000
_cell.length_b   1.000
_cell.length_c   1.000
_cell.angle_alpha   90.00
_cell.angle_beta   90.00
_cell.angle_gamma   90.00
#
_symmetry.space_group_name_H-M   'P 1'
#
loop_
_entity.id
_entity.type
_entity.pdbx_description
1 polymer ?
#
loop_
_entity_poly.entity_id
_entity_poly.type
_entity_poly.pdbx_seq_one_letter_code
_entity_poly.pdbx_strand_id
1 'polypeptide(L)'
;MFGPFMARLSGCIFKIDQGDDSLLMRAKREELIKQGVPYPCDKDVIKHITSDEIGHHCKQSTRGIKETTSLIQKSIASLEGERRK
;
A
#
# COMPACT_ATOMS: atom_id res chain seq x y z
N MET A 1 -12.62 17.81 -9.41
CA MET A 1 -12.82 16.55 -8.65
C MET A 1 -11.62 16.32 -7.75
N PHE A 2 -11.83 16.07 -6.45
CA PHE A 2 -10.76 15.85 -5.46
C PHE A 2 -10.18 14.41 -5.47
N GLY A 3 -10.49 13.58 -6.47
CA GLY A 3 -10.15 12.14 -6.48
C GLY A 3 -8.67 11.82 -6.20
N PRO A 4 -7.70 12.37 -6.95
CA PRO A 4 -6.29 12.10 -6.71
C PRO A 4 -5.80 12.58 -5.34
N PHE A 5 -6.30 13.73 -4.88
CA PHE A 5 -5.97 14.26 -3.56
C PHE A 5 -6.53 13.37 -2.44
N MET A 6 -7.79 12.94 -2.56
CA MET A 6 -8.43 12.07 -1.58
C MET A 6 -7.79 10.67 -1.54
N ALA A 7 -7.34 10.13 -2.68
CA ALA A 7 -6.57 8.89 -2.73
C ALA A 7 -5.24 9.03 -1.97
N ARG A 8 -4.52 10.13 -2.19
CA ARG A 8 -3.26 10.43 -1.47
C ARG A 8 -3.48 10.62 0.03
N LEU A 9 -4.54 11.34 0.40
CA LEU A 9 -4.91 11.56 1.81
C LEU A 9 -5.31 10.26 2.50
N SER A 10 -6.10 9.42 1.84
CA SER A 10 -6.47 8.09 2.33
C SER A 10 -5.23 7.25 2.63
N GLY A 11 -4.24 7.21 1.74
CA GLY A 11 -2.97 6.50 1.95
C GLY A 11 -2.09 7.08 3.09
N CYS A 12 -2.30 8.33 3.49
CA CYS A 12 -1.63 8.93 4.65
C CYS A 12 -2.28 8.53 5.98
N ILE A 13 -3.57 8.18 5.96
CA ILE A 13 -4.37 7.86 7.15
C ILE A 13 -4.40 6.35 7.39
N PHE A 14 -4.61 5.59 6.32
CA PHE A 14 -4.77 4.15 6.36
C PHE A 14 -3.49 3.44 5.92
N LYS A 15 -3.29 2.25 6.45
CA LYS A 15 -2.32 1.27 5.98
C LYS A 15 -2.97 -0.11 5.97
N ILE A 16 -2.40 -1.00 5.19
CA ILE A 16 -2.75 -2.42 5.26
C ILE A 16 -2.36 -2.93 6.65
N ASP A 17 -3.23 -3.74 7.26
CA ASP A 17 -2.91 -4.42 8.51
C ASP A 17 -1.68 -5.32 8.34
N GLN A 18 -0.76 -5.27 9.30
CA GLN A 18 0.51 -6.02 9.19
C GLN A 18 0.33 -7.54 9.21
N GLY A 19 -0.72 -8.02 9.89
CA GLY A 19 -1.06 -9.44 9.90
C GLY A 19 -1.57 -9.89 8.53
N ASP A 20 -2.50 -9.12 7.96
CA ASP A 20 -3.08 -9.42 6.64
C ASP A 20 -2.03 -9.30 5.52
N ASP A 21 -1.15 -8.30 5.57
CA ASP A 21 -0.05 -8.12 4.61
C ASP A 21 0.88 -9.35 4.56
N SER A 22 1.26 -9.86 5.74
CA SER A 22 2.10 -11.05 5.86
C SER A 22 1.42 -12.30 5.32
N LEU A 23 0.12 -12.45 5.59
CA LEU A 23 -0.68 -13.58 5.11
C LEU A 23 -0.85 -13.53 3.59
N LEU A 24 -1.12 -12.34 3.03
CA LEU A 24 -1.26 -12.12 1.60
C LEU A 24 0.05 -12.41 0.86
N MET A 25 1.19 -11.92 1.38
CA MET A 25 2.50 -12.23 0.81
C MET A 25 2.79 -13.73 0.79
N ARG A 26 2.49 -14.45 1.88
CA ARG A 26 2.68 -15.91 1.94
C ARG A 26 1.78 -16.63 0.93
N ALA A 27 0.50 -16.29 0.89
CA ALA A 27 -0.45 -16.90 -0.04
C ALA A 27 -0.02 -16.65 -1.49
N LYS A 28 0.38 -15.42 -1.82
CA LYS A 28 0.81 -15.08 -3.18
C LYS A 28 2.10 -15.79 -3.57
N ARG A 29 3.03 -15.97 -2.64
CA ARG A 29 4.25 -16.75 -2.84
C ARG A 29 3.94 -18.20 -3.21
N GLU A 30 3.04 -18.84 -2.47
CA GLU A 30 2.61 -20.22 -2.76
C GLU A 30 1.91 -20.35 -4.11
N GLU A 31 1.08 -19.36 -4.48
CA GLU A 31 0.43 -19.28 -5.78
C GLU A 31 1.47 -19.21 -6.92
N LEU A 32 2.47 -18.33 -6.80
CA LEU A 32 3.54 -18.19 -7.80
C LEU A 32 4.35 -19.49 -7.98
N ILE A 33 4.63 -20.19 -6.87
CA ILE A 33 5.30 -21.50 -6.93
C ILE A 33 4.44 -22.51 -7.69
N LYS A 34 3.13 -22.56 -7.43
CA LYS A 34 2.19 -23.44 -8.15
C LYS A 34 2.06 -23.07 -9.63
N GLN A 35 2.24 -21.80 -9.98
CA GLN A 35 2.25 -21.30 -11.36
C GLN A 35 3.59 -21.54 -12.08
N GLY A 36 4.57 -22.16 -11.41
CA GLY A 36 5.85 -22.52 -12.03
C GLY A 36 6.93 -21.46 -11.91
N VAL A 37 6.77 -20.45 -11.03
CA VAL A 37 7.86 -19.52 -10.67
C VAL A 37 8.69 -20.16 -9.56
N PRO A 38 9.91 -20.64 -9.83
CA PRO A 38 10.73 -21.26 -8.80
C PRO A 38 11.33 -20.20 -7.87
N TYR A 39 11.17 -20.38 -6.55
CA TYR A 39 11.78 -19.55 -5.51
C TYR A 39 11.56 -18.03 -5.65
N PRO A 40 10.31 -17.54 -5.74
CA PRO A 40 10.05 -16.10 -5.83
C PRO A 40 10.57 -15.36 -4.58
N CYS A 41 11.34 -14.30 -4.80
CA CYS A 41 11.79 -13.44 -3.70
C CYS A 41 10.68 -12.46 -3.30
N ASP A 42 10.82 -11.79 -2.15
CA ASP A 42 9.76 -10.88 -1.66
C ASP A 42 9.41 -9.77 -2.67
N LYS A 43 10.40 -9.28 -3.42
CA LYS A 43 10.16 -8.27 -4.47
C LYS A 43 9.32 -8.83 -5.62
N ASP A 44 9.54 -10.09 -5.98
CA ASP A 44 8.74 -10.75 -7.03
C ASP A 44 7.32 -10.96 -6.55
N VAL A 45 7.14 -11.42 -5.30
CA VAL A 45 5.82 -11.60 -4.70
C VAL A 45 5.06 -10.28 -4.68
N ILE A 46 5.65 -9.20 -4.15
CA ILE A 46 5.03 -7.87 -4.07
C ILE A 46 4.64 -7.35 -5.44
N LYS A 47 5.47 -7.57 -6.47
CA LYS A 47 5.18 -7.14 -7.84
C LYS A 47 3.95 -7.82 -8.44
N HIS A 48 3.62 -9.03 -7.98
CA HIS A 48 2.46 -9.79 -8.47
C HIS A 48 1.21 -9.60 -7.62
N ILE A 49 1.31 -8.97 -6.45
CA ILE A 49 0.13 -8.60 -5.65
C ILE A 49 -0.58 -7.42 -6.33
N THR A 50 -1.87 -7.57 -6.54
CA THR A 50 -2.75 -6.58 -7.15
C THR A 50 -3.49 -5.76 -6.09
N SER A 51 -3.92 -4.55 -6.47
CA SER A 51 -4.75 -3.70 -5.60
C SER A 51 -6.08 -4.37 -5.22
N ASP A 52 -6.62 -5.21 -6.09
CA ASP A 52 -7.87 -5.95 -5.85
C ASP A 52 -7.68 -7.05 -4.80
N GLU A 53 -6.57 -7.79 -4.85
CA GLU A 53 -6.21 -8.78 -3.82
C GLU A 53 -6.02 -8.10 -2.45
N ILE A 54 -5.39 -6.93 -2.42
CA ILE A 54 -5.26 -6.12 -1.20
C ILE A 54 -6.64 -5.72 -0.68
N GLY A 55 -7.50 -5.17 -1.54
CA GLY A 55 -8.83 -4.70 -1.15
C GLY A 55 -9.76 -5.83 -0.70
N HIS A 56 -9.60 -7.03 -1.24
CA HIS A 56 -10.41 -8.18 -0.89
C HIS A 56 -9.92 -8.91 0.36
N HIS A 57 -8.61 -9.03 0.54
CA HIS A 57 -8.02 -9.91 1.55
C HIS A 57 -7.42 -9.19 2.75
N CYS A 58 -7.13 -7.89 2.64
CA CYS A 58 -6.52 -7.13 3.72
C CYS A 58 -7.44 -6.05 4.28
N LYS A 59 -7.50 -5.99 5.60
CA LYS A 59 -8.15 -4.89 6.32
C LYS A 59 -7.23 -3.68 6.33
N GLN A 60 -7.86 -2.51 6.32
CA GLN A 60 -7.16 -1.25 6.55
C GLN A 60 -7.16 -0.94 8.05
N SER A 61 -5.97 -0.64 8.56
CA SER A 61 -5.76 -0.14 9.92
C SER A 61 -5.38 1.34 9.86
N THR A 62 -5.83 2.13 10.83
CA THR A 62 -5.46 3.55 10.93
C THR A 62 -4.03 3.68 11.44
N ARG A 63 -3.23 4.53 10.81
CA ARG A 63 -1.90 4.90 11.27
C ARG A 63 -1.98 5.68 12.59
N GLY A 64 -0.87 5.75 13.32
CA GLY A 64 -0.80 6.54 14.55
C GLY A 64 -0.83 8.04 14.25
N ILE A 65 -1.36 8.85 15.18
CA ILE A 65 -1.52 10.31 15.01
C ILE A 65 -0.24 10.98 14.49
N LYS A 66 0.90 10.73 15.15
CA LYS A 66 2.21 11.33 14.77
C LYS A 66 2.61 10.99 13.33
N GLU A 67 2.42 9.73 12.94
CA GLU A 67 2.75 9.23 11.61
C GLU A 67 1.84 9.87 10.55
N THR A 68 0.52 9.85 10.79
CA THR A 68 -0.48 10.46 9.91
C THR A 68 -0.23 11.95 9.71
N THR A 69 0.01 12.71 10.80
CA THR A 69 0.30 14.15 10.71
C THR A 69 1.54 14.42 9.85
N SER A 70 2.62 13.65 10.04
CA SER A 70 3.84 13.80 9.26
C SER A 70 3.61 13.52 7.77
N LEU A 71 2.85 12.46 7.43
CA LEU A 71 2.55 12.10 6.04
C LEU A 71 1.64 13.13 5.36
N ILE A 72 0.65 13.68 6.07
CA ILE A 72 -0.21 14.75 5.56
C ILE A 72 0.61 16.01 5.29
N GLN A 73 1.46 16.43 6.23
CA GLN A 73 2.34 17.60 6.04
C GLN A 73 3.25 17.44 4.82
N LYS A 74 3.88 16.26 4.64
CA LYS A 74 4.69 15.95 3.46
C LYS A 74 3.88 16.00 2.16
N SER A 75 2.64 15.48 2.18
CA SER A 75 1.75 15.52 1.01
C SER A 75 1.36 16.95 0.64
N ILE A 76 1.06 17.80 1.61
CA ILE A 76 0.77 19.23 1.37
C ILE A 76 1.99 19.94 0.79
N ALA A 77 3.17 19.75 1.40
CA ALA A 77 4.41 20.38 0.93
C ALA A 77 4.78 19.98 -0.51
N SER A 78 4.53 18.72 -0.90
CA SER A 78 4.70 18.24 -2.28
C SER A 78 3.84 19.04 -3.26
N LEU A 79 2.55 19.22 -2.95
CA LEU A 79 1.61 19.95 -3.79
C LEU A 79 1.99 21.44 -3.93
N GLU A 80 2.50 22.04 -2.86
CA GLU A 80 2.99 23.42 -2.90
C GLU A 80 4.24 23.57 -3.76
N GLY A 81 5.14 22.59 -3.75
CA GLY A 81 6.33 22.54 -4.60
C GLY A 81 5.99 22.30 -6.08
N GLU A 82 4.99 21.47 -6.37
CA GLU A 82 4.47 21.24 -7.72
C GLU A 82 3.83 22.51 -8.31
N ARG A 83 3.20 23.35 -7.48
CA ARG A 83 2.58 24.64 -7.90
C ARG A 83 3.59 25.75 -8.24
N ARG A 84 4.88 25.60 -7.86
CA ARG A 84 5.94 26.60 -8.08
C ARG A 84 6.84 26.29 -9.29
N LYS A 85 6.56 25.21 -10.02
CA LYS A 85 7.20 24.90 -11.31
C LYS A 85 6.26 25.31 -12.44
#